data_AF-A0A434EVX4-F1
#
_entry.id   AF-A0A434EVX4-F1
#
_cell.length_a   1.000
_cell.length_b   1.000
_cell.length_c   1.000
_cell.angle_alpha   90.00
_cell.angle_beta   90.00
_cell.angle_gamma   90.00
#
_symmetry.space_group_name_H-M   'P 1'
#
loop_
_entity.id
_entity.type
_entity.pdbx_description
1 polymer ?
#
loop_
_entity_poly.entity_id
_entity_poly.type
_entity_poly.pdbx_seq_one_letter_code
_entity_poly.pdbx_strand_id
1 'polypeptide(L)'
;MLEDGTRLTGRGEVHFGWVLEGRAVQDVWILPARDASPSPSLGPWTFYGTTLRVYDPAADAWHIFWSDPRNQYYSRQLGRAEGDTIVQIGADGTGASVRWSFSRITENSFRWLGERSQDGGSTWRMEVEFLARRVGKSLMTTEDRSGTKQEP
;
A
#
# COMPACT_ATOMS: atom_id res chain seq x y z
N MET A 1 -3.79 3.87 -13.63
CA MET A 1 -4.35 4.61 -14.79
C MET A 1 -3.22 5.40 -15.39
N LEU A 2 -2.93 5.19 -16.67
CA LEU A 2 -1.86 5.88 -17.37
C LEU A 2 -2.28 7.32 -17.73
N GLU A 3 -1.35 8.12 -18.26
CA GLU A 3 -1.57 9.51 -18.70
C GLU A 3 -2.61 9.66 -19.81
N ASP A 4 -2.63 8.69 -20.72
CA ASP A 4 -3.61 8.59 -21.81
C ASP A 4 -4.99 8.07 -21.36
N GLY A 5 -5.19 7.82 -20.05
CA GLY A 5 -6.41 7.26 -19.49
C GLY A 5 -6.51 5.73 -19.57
N THR A 6 -5.53 5.05 -20.16
CA THR A 6 -5.49 3.59 -20.23
C THR A 6 -5.48 2.98 -18.83
N ARG A 7 -6.32 1.95 -18.64
CA ARG A 7 -6.43 1.22 -17.37
C ARG A 7 -5.69 -0.11 -17.47
N LEU A 8 -4.66 -0.26 -16.66
CA LEU A 8 -4.00 -1.53 -16.43
C LEU A 8 -4.69 -2.24 -15.26
N THR A 9 -4.93 -3.54 -15.38
CA THR A 9 -5.55 -4.35 -14.33
C THR A 9 -4.67 -5.55 -14.02
N GLY A 10 -4.63 -5.95 -12.76
CA GLY A 10 -3.86 -7.09 -12.29
C GLY A 10 -4.39 -7.61 -10.96
N ARG A 11 -4.18 -8.91 -10.68
CA ARG A 11 -4.48 -9.50 -9.38
C ARG A 11 -3.30 -9.28 -8.45
N GLY A 12 -3.52 -8.52 -7.38
CA GLY A 12 -2.57 -8.37 -6.28
C GLY A 12 -3.00 -9.18 -5.05
N GLU A 13 -2.10 -9.28 -4.09
CA GLU A 13 -2.37 -9.79 -2.74
C GLU A 13 -1.86 -8.79 -1.71
N VAL A 14 -2.52 -8.78 -0.55
CA VAL A 14 -2.16 -7.94 0.58
C VAL A 14 -2.31 -8.72 1.88
N HIS A 15 -1.33 -8.57 2.76
CA HIS A 15 -1.33 -9.16 4.10
C HIS A 15 -1.25 -8.05 5.13
N PHE A 16 -2.18 -8.03 6.09
CA PHE A 16 -2.18 -7.11 7.23
C PHE A 16 -1.88 -7.87 8.51
N GLY A 17 -1.09 -7.26 9.41
CA GLY A 17 -0.83 -7.82 10.72
C GLY A 17 -0.48 -6.74 11.75
N TRP A 18 -0.87 -6.99 12.99
CA TRP A 18 -0.33 -6.27 14.13
C TRP A 18 1.11 -6.72 14.37
N VAL A 19 2.00 -5.77 14.58
CA VAL A 19 3.42 -5.99 14.88
C VAL A 19 3.81 -5.14 16.09
N LEU A 20 5.05 -5.29 16.58
CA LEU A 20 5.57 -4.53 17.72
C LEU A 20 4.63 -4.63 18.94
N GLU A 21 4.16 -5.85 19.24
CA GLU A 21 3.21 -6.12 20.33
C GLU A 21 1.88 -5.35 20.21
N GLY A 22 1.40 -5.11 18.98
CA GLY A 22 0.16 -4.39 18.73
C GLY A 22 0.29 -2.87 18.72
N ARG A 23 1.52 -2.34 18.78
CA ARG A 23 1.77 -0.88 18.71
C ARG A 23 1.84 -0.34 17.29
N ALA A 24 1.91 -1.24 16.30
CA ALA A 24 1.93 -0.87 14.89
C ALA A 24 1.20 -1.89 14.03
N VAL A 25 0.75 -1.44 12.86
CA VAL A 25 0.25 -2.31 11.80
C VAL A 25 1.32 -2.38 10.72
N GLN A 26 1.67 -3.59 10.30
CA GLN A 26 2.43 -3.82 9.09
C GLN A 26 1.50 -4.40 8.03
N ASP A 27 1.58 -3.87 6.82
CA ASP A 27 0.99 -4.47 5.65
C ASP A 27 2.04 -4.74 4.56
N VAL A 28 1.86 -5.85 3.83
CA VAL A 28 2.72 -6.25 2.70
C VAL A 28 1.85 -6.33 1.47
N TRP A 29 2.20 -5.53 0.46
CA TRP A 29 1.47 -5.39 -0.79
C TRP A 29 2.29 -5.97 -1.94
N ILE A 30 1.66 -6.82 -2.74
CA ILE A 30 2.34 -7.58 -3.80
C ILE A 30 1.48 -7.51 -5.07
N LEU A 31 2.06 -6.97 -6.14
CA LEU A 31 1.43 -6.89 -7.45
C LEU A 31 2.47 -7.23 -8.54
N PRO A 32 2.27 -8.29 -9.34
CA PRO A 32 1.20 -9.29 -9.25
C PRO A 32 1.32 -10.17 -7.97
N ALA A 33 0.21 -10.79 -7.55
CA ALA A 33 0.21 -11.75 -6.44
C ALA A 33 1.21 -12.91 -6.69
N ARG A 34 1.78 -13.51 -5.64
CA ARG A 34 2.80 -14.58 -5.76
C ARG A 34 2.34 -15.77 -6.61
N ASP A 35 1.07 -16.10 -6.57
CA ASP A 35 0.45 -17.21 -7.30
C ASP A 35 -0.16 -16.80 -8.64
N ALA A 36 -0.04 -15.52 -9.04
CA ALA A 36 -0.54 -15.03 -10.31
C ALA A 36 0.49 -15.23 -11.43
N SER A 37 0.00 -15.48 -12.65
CA SER A 37 0.83 -15.45 -13.85
C SER A 37 1.54 -14.09 -13.99
N PRO A 38 2.75 -14.05 -14.56
CA PRO A 38 3.41 -12.79 -14.87
C PRO A 38 2.48 -11.88 -15.68
N SER A 39 2.47 -10.59 -15.34
CA SER A 39 1.69 -9.58 -16.06
C SER A 39 2.62 -8.50 -16.60
N PRO A 40 3.31 -8.74 -17.73
CA PRO A 40 4.27 -7.79 -18.32
C PRO A 40 3.64 -6.41 -18.60
N SER A 41 2.34 -6.38 -18.88
CA SER A 41 1.56 -5.16 -19.11
C SER A 41 1.54 -4.20 -17.92
N LEU A 42 1.78 -4.68 -16.70
CA LEU A 42 1.86 -3.81 -15.51
C LEU A 42 3.18 -3.03 -15.46
N GLY A 43 4.26 -3.55 -16.07
CA GLY A 43 5.56 -2.88 -16.15
C GLY A 43 6.01 -2.25 -14.81
N PRO A 44 6.21 -0.92 -14.75
CA PRO A 44 6.67 -0.22 -13.55
C PRO A 44 5.65 -0.21 -12.41
N TRP A 45 4.40 -0.57 -12.66
CA TRP A 45 3.36 -0.68 -11.63
C TRP A 45 3.42 -1.99 -10.85
N THR A 46 4.37 -2.88 -11.16
CA THR A 46 4.65 -4.06 -10.34
C THR A 46 5.42 -3.65 -9.09
N PHE A 47 4.97 -4.06 -7.91
CA PHE A 47 5.62 -3.74 -6.65
C PHE A 47 5.58 -4.93 -5.70
N TYR A 48 6.55 -4.96 -4.79
CA TYR A 48 6.54 -5.87 -3.66
C TYR A 48 7.12 -5.12 -2.47
N GLY A 49 6.24 -4.47 -1.73
CA GLY A 49 6.62 -3.55 -0.68
C GLY A 49 5.83 -3.75 0.59
N THR A 50 6.22 -3.00 1.61
CA THR A 50 5.58 -3.02 2.92
C THR A 50 5.32 -1.62 3.43
N THR A 51 4.20 -1.46 4.14
CA THR A 51 3.91 -0.29 4.95
C THR A 51 4.05 -0.63 6.42
N LEU A 52 4.76 0.20 7.18
CA LEU A 52 4.65 0.24 8.65
C LEU A 52 3.83 1.47 9.07
N ARG A 53 2.81 1.25 9.88
CA ARG A 53 1.89 2.28 10.39
C ARG A 53 1.97 2.34 11.90
N VAL A 54 2.34 3.49 12.45
CA VAL A 54 2.51 3.71 13.89
C VAL A 54 1.66 4.90 14.31
N TYR A 55 0.71 4.70 15.23
CA TYR A 55 -0.08 5.81 15.76
C TYR A 55 0.73 6.62 16.77
N ASP A 56 0.71 7.94 16.62
CA ASP A 56 1.32 8.91 17.51
C ASP A 56 0.22 9.75 18.18
N PRO A 57 -0.06 9.51 19.48
CA PRO A 57 -1.08 10.23 20.21
C PRO A 57 -0.83 11.73 20.32
N ALA A 58 0.43 12.18 20.29
CA ALA A 58 0.75 13.60 20.40
C ALA A 58 0.45 14.36 19.09
N ALA A 59 0.60 13.68 17.95
CA ALA A 59 0.28 14.22 16.63
C ALA A 59 -1.18 14.00 16.21
N ASP A 60 -1.92 13.18 16.96
CA ASP A 60 -3.20 12.58 16.58
C ASP A 60 -3.20 12.11 15.13
N ALA A 61 -2.19 11.29 14.81
CA ALA A 61 -1.94 10.85 13.45
C ALA A 61 -1.18 9.53 13.42
N TRP A 62 -1.30 8.83 12.31
CA TRP A 62 -0.47 7.68 11.98
C TRP A 62 0.76 8.13 11.21
N HIS A 63 1.95 7.80 11.68
CA HIS A 63 3.16 7.81 10.85
C HIS A 63 3.12 6.58 9.93
N ILE A 64 3.27 6.81 8.63
CA ILE A 64 3.13 5.78 7.62
C ILE A 64 4.40 5.76 6.79
N PHE A 65 5.08 4.62 6.77
CA PHE A 65 6.34 4.42 6.06
C PHE A 65 6.16 3.32 5.04
N TRP A 66 6.22 3.67 3.76
CA TRP A 66 6.19 2.74 2.66
C TRP A 66 7.61 2.44 2.18
N SER A 67 7.91 1.17 1.97
CA SER A 67 9.17 0.69 1.40
C SER A 67 8.90 -0.30 0.27
N ASP A 68 9.31 0.05 -0.94
CA ASP A 68 9.27 -0.80 -2.12
C ASP A 68 10.70 -1.05 -2.64
N PRO A 69 11.35 -2.14 -2.21
CA PRO A 69 12.70 -2.49 -2.66
C PRO A 69 12.75 -2.88 -4.14
N ARG A 70 11.62 -3.23 -4.77
CA ARG A 70 11.62 -3.59 -6.20
C ARG A 70 11.84 -2.35 -7.06
N ASN A 71 11.13 -1.27 -6.74
CA ASN A 71 11.21 -0.02 -7.50
C ASN A 71 12.15 1.01 -6.86
N GLN A 72 12.80 0.67 -5.74
CA GLN A 72 13.61 1.59 -4.93
C GLN A 72 12.83 2.86 -4.54
N TYR A 73 11.55 2.68 -4.22
CA TYR A 73 10.64 3.77 -3.87
C TYR A 73 10.28 3.70 -2.38
N TYR A 74 10.60 4.77 -1.66
CA TYR A 74 10.41 4.88 -0.22
C TYR A 74 9.70 6.20 0.06
N SER A 75 8.64 6.17 0.87
CA SER A 75 7.88 7.37 1.17
C SER A 75 7.36 7.39 2.60
N ARG A 76 7.14 8.61 3.11
CA ARG A 76 6.56 8.87 4.43
C ARG A 76 5.30 9.71 4.27
N GLN A 77 4.27 9.36 5.03
CA GLN A 77 2.99 10.06 5.03
C GLN A 77 2.46 10.19 6.46
N LEU A 78 1.51 11.10 6.65
CA LEU A 78 0.69 11.19 7.86
C LEU A 78 -0.74 10.76 7.54
N GLY A 79 -1.27 9.83 8.33
CA GLY A 79 -2.61 9.30 8.20
C GLY A 79 -3.56 9.79 9.28
N ARG A 80 -4.79 10.12 8.92
CA ARG A 80 -5.89 10.47 9.84
C ARG A 80 -7.20 9.85 9.39
N ALA A 81 -8.12 9.70 10.33
CA ALA A 81 -9.50 9.40 10.01
C ALA A 81 -10.20 10.69 9.54
N GLU A 82 -10.93 10.60 8.44
CA GLU A 82 -11.80 11.66 7.92
C GLU A 82 -13.18 11.04 7.68
N GLY A 83 -14.07 11.18 8.67
CA GLY A 83 -15.36 10.50 8.67
C GLY A 83 -15.21 8.98 8.70
N ASP A 84 -15.74 8.30 7.68
CA ASP A 84 -15.64 6.85 7.49
C ASP A 84 -14.41 6.44 6.63
N THR A 85 -13.57 7.40 6.28
CA THR A 85 -12.36 7.19 5.48
C THR A 85 -11.09 7.33 6.30
N ILE A 86 -10.02 6.67 5.86
CA ILE A 86 -8.68 6.86 6.39
C ILE A 86 -7.84 7.48 5.28
N VAL A 87 -7.40 8.72 5.48
CA VAL A 87 -6.68 9.52 4.50
C VAL A 87 -5.23 9.66 4.92
N GLN A 88 -4.31 9.46 3.99
CA GLN A 88 -2.87 9.52 4.18
C GLN A 88 -2.33 10.55 3.19
N ILE A 89 -1.60 11.54 3.71
CA ILE A 89 -1.04 12.64 2.90
C ILE A 89 0.47 12.67 3.07
N GLY A 90 1.17 12.86 1.96
CA GLY A 90 2.60 13.15 1.94
C GLY A 90 3.02 13.77 0.62
N ALA A 91 4.32 13.70 0.33
CA ALA A 91 4.88 14.09 -0.95
C ALA A 91 5.72 12.93 -1.52
N ASP A 92 5.80 12.86 -2.85
CA ASP A 92 6.72 11.95 -3.53
C ASP A 92 8.15 12.54 -3.62
N GLY A 93 9.07 11.82 -4.25
CA GLY A 93 10.45 12.27 -4.46
C GLY A 93 10.59 13.48 -5.40
N THR A 94 9.54 13.91 -6.08
CA THR A 94 9.51 15.10 -6.95
C THR A 94 8.92 16.33 -6.24
N GLY A 95 8.37 16.16 -5.04
CA GLY A 95 7.66 17.20 -4.29
C GLY A 95 6.16 17.28 -4.62
N ALA A 96 5.65 16.43 -5.53
CA ALA A 96 4.22 16.36 -5.81
C ALA A 96 3.47 15.78 -4.61
N SER A 97 2.30 16.32 -4.32
CA SER A 97 1.47 15.83 -3.21
C SER A 97 0.86 14.48 -3.56
N VAL A 98 0.94 13.53 -2.63
CA VAL A 98 0.33 12.21 -2.76
C VAL A 98 -0.74 12.03 -1.69
N ARG A 99 -1.87 11.45 -2.10
CA ARG A 99 -2.96 11.09 -1.20
C ARG A 99 -3.34 9.65 -1.39
N TRP A 100 -3.46 8.94 -0.27
CA TRP A 100 -4.00 7.60 -0.24
C TRP A 100 -5.22 7.53 0.67
N SER A 101 -6.31 6.95 0.20
CA SER A 101 -7.55 6.84 0.98
C SER A 101 -8.05 5.40 1.05
N PHE A 102 -8.24 4.89 2.26
CA PHE A 102 -9.08 3.72 2.49
C PHE A 102 -10.52 4.19 2.67
N SER A 103 -11.45 3.57 1.95
CA SER A 103 -12.88 3.86 2.01
C SER A 103 -13.70 2.60 1.83
N ARG A 104 -15.00 2.68 2.12
CA ARG A 104 -15.94 1.55 2.00
C ARG A 104 -15.43 0.31 2.76
N ILE A 105 -14.88 0.56 3.95
CA ILE A 105 -14.28 -0.47 4.79
C ILE A 105 -15.40 -1.29 5.40
N THR A 106 -15.38 -2.58 5.15
CA THR A 106 -16.24 -3.58 5.79
C THR A 106 -15.37 -4.64 6.46
N GLU A 107 -15.97 -5.59 7.14
CA GLU A 107 -15.26 -6.75 7.69
C GLU A 107 -14.42 -7.50 6.63
N ASN A 108 -14.92 -7.53 5.38
CA ASN A 108 -14.41 -8.41 4.32
C ASN A 108 -13.91 -7.66 3.08
N SER A 109 -13.95 -6.34 3.04
CA SER A 109 -13.53 -5.58 1.87
C SER A 109 -13.15 -4.16 2.19
N PHE A 110 -12.34 -3.55 1.33
CA PHE A 110 -12.14 -2.10 1.31
C PHE A 110 -11.77 -1.65 -0.10
N ARG A 111 -11.92 -0.35 -0.35
CA ARG A 111 -11.35 0.33 -1.51
C ARG A 111 -10.15 1.15 -1.06
N TRP A 112 -9.03 1.02 -1.75
CA TRP A 112 -7.83 1.83 -1.49
C TRP A 112 -7.44 2.58 -2.76
N LEU A 113 -7.30 3.89 -2.64
CA LEU A 113 -7.17 4.78 -3.79
C LEU A 113 -5.92 5.66 -3.64
N GLY A 114 -5.09 5.68 -4.67
CA GLY A 114 -3.87 6.48 -4.75
C GLY A 114 -4.03 7.60 -5.76
N GLU A 115 -3.82 8.83 -5.30
CA GLU A 115 -3.92 10.05 -6.09
C GLU A 115 -2.66 10.88 -5.98
N ARG A 116 -2.40 11.64 -7.04
CA ARG A 116 -1.33 12.63 -7.11
C ARG A 116 -1.90 14.00 -7.45
N SER A 117 -1.28 15.03 -6.89
CA SER A 117 -1.54 16.43 -7.20
C SER A 117 -0.22 17.15 -7.49
N GLN A 118 -0.20 17.92 -8.58
CA GLN A 118 0.93 18.77 -8.95
C GLN A 118 0.74 20.25 -8.56
N ASP A 119 -0.45 20.61 -8.06
CA ASP A 119 -0.86 21.99 -7.78
C ASP A 119 -1.19 22.21 -6.29
N GLY A 120 -0.44 21.51 -5.42
CA GLY A 120 -0.57 21.66 -3.96
C GLY A 120 -1.88 21.15 -3.38
N GLY A 121 -2.54 20.20 -4.05
CA GLY A 121 -3.79 19.58 -3.61
C GLY A 121 -5.05 20.26 -4.14
N SER A 122 -4.93 21.22 -5.08
CA SER A 122 -6.09 21.88 -5.69
C SER A 122 -6.83 20.94 -6.63
N THR A 123 -6.09 20.12 -7.39
CA THR A 123 -6.62 19.05 -8.22
C THR A 123 -5.92 17.73 -7.93
N TRP A 124 -6.70 16.65 -7.93
CA TRP A 124 -6.22 15.29 -7.65
C TRP A 124 -6.50 14.39 -8.85
N ARG A 125 -5.47 13.71 -9.33
CA ARG A 125 -5.58 12.70 -10.38
C ARG A 125 -5.40 11.32 -9.77
N MET A 126 -6.36 10.44 -10.03
CA MET A 126 -6.28 9.04 -9.65
C MET A 126 -5.24 8.31 -10.48
N GLU A 127 -4.26 7.71 -9.81
CA GLU A 127 -3.24 6.88 -10.44
C GLU A 127 -3.51 5.39 -10.19
N VAL A 128 -3.98 5.03 -9.00
CA VAL A 128 -4.15 3.63 -8.60
C VAL A 128 -5.46 3.43 -7.84
N GLU A 129 -6.11 2.29 -8.09
CA GLU A 129 -7.27 1.82 -7.33
C GLU A 129 -7.11 0.33 -7.02
N PHE A 130 -7.33 -0.02 -5.75
CA PHE A 130 -7.43 -1.39 -5.28
C PHE A 130 -8.82 -1.65 -4.72
N LEU A 131 -9.41 -2.77 -5.16
CA LEU A 131 -10.64 -3.31 -4.62
C LEU A 131 -10.30 -4.61 -3.90
N ALA A 132 -10.06 -4.50 -2.58
CA ALA A 132 -9.62 -5.63 -1.79
C ALA A 132 -10.82 -6.42 -1.25
N ARG A 133 -10.68 -7.75 -1.23
CA ARG A 133 -11.60 -8.68 -0.56
C ARG A 133 -10.79 -9.65 0.30
N ARG A 134 -11.28 -9.90 1.51
CA ARG A 134 -10.69 -10.88 2.42
C ARG A 134 -10.81 -12.27 1.80
N VAL A 135 -9.68 -12.94 1.67
CA VAL A 135 -9.62 -14.38 1.38
C VAL A 135 -9.52 -15.13 2.70
N GLY A 136 -10.28 -16.21 2.84
CA GLY A 136 -10.20 -17.07 4.01
C GLY A 136 -8.78 -17.59 4.24
N LYS A 137 -8.45 -17.98 5.48
CA LYS A 137 -7.13 -18.51 5.82
C LYS A 137 -6.87 -19.77 5.00
N SER A 138 -6.04 -19.69 3.97
CA SER A 138 -5.51 -20.89 3.32
C SER A 138 -4.52 -21.53 4.29
N LEU A 139 -4.70 -22.81 4.62
CA LEU A 139 -3.69 -23.55 5.38
C LEU A 139 -2.41 -23.62 4.54
N MET A 140 -1.45 -22.75 4.80
CA MET A 140 -0.09 -22.95 4.31
C MET A 140 0.60 -23.96 5.21
N THR A 141 0.79 -25.17 4.68
CA THR A 141 1.70 -26.18 5.25
C THR A 141 3.10 -25.58 5.32
N THR A 142 3.70 -25.61 6.50
CA THR A 142 5.04 -25.06 6.73
C THR A 142 6.07 -26.03 6.15
N GLU A 143 6.63 -25.72 4.98
CA GLU A 143 7.88 -26.34 4.53
C GLU A 143 8.99 -25.29 4.43
N ASP A 144 9.99 -25.59 5.27
CA ASP A 144 11.40 -25.19 5.36
C ASP A 144 11.93 -24.04 4.50
N ARG A 145 12.53 -23.06 5.19
CA ARG A 145 13.51 -22.12 4.61
C ARG A 145 14.68 -21.96 5.56
N SER A 146 15.63 -22.89 5.50
CA SER A 146 17.01 -22.61 5.87
C SER A 146 17.63 -21.68 4.82
N GLY A 147 17.79 -20.40 5.15
CA GLY A 147 18.49 -19.42 4.33
C GLY A 147 19.17 -18.41 5.22
N THR A 148 20.46 -18.63 5.47
CA THR A 148 21.35 -17.71 6.17
C THR A 148 21.39 -16.38 5.43
N LYS A 149 20.91 -15.31 6.08
CA LYS A 149 21.25 -13.94 5.72
C LYS A 149 22.25 -13.42 6.75
N GLN A 150 23.47 -13.15 6.29
CA GLN A 150 24.35 -12.19 6.95
C GLN A 150 23.77 -10.80 6.70
N GLU A 151 23.41 -10.11 7.77
CA GLU A 151 23.20 -8.66 7.77
C GLU A 151 24.56 -7.96 7.95
N PRO A 152 24.80 -6.80 7.32
CA PRO A 152 25.87 -5.89 7.72
C PRO A 152 25.57 -5.19 9.05
#